data_AF-A0A6G3X6R5-F1
#
_entry.id   AF-A0A6G3X6R5-F1
#
_cell.length_a   1.000
_cell.length_b   1.000
_cell.length_c   1.000
_cell.angle_alpha   90.00
_cell.angle_beta   90.00
_cell.angle_gamma   90.00
#
_symmetry.space_group_name_H-M   'P 1'
#
loop_
_entity.id
_entity.type
_entity.pdbx_description
1 polymer ?
#
loop_
_entity_poly.entity_id
_entity_poly.type
_entity_poly.pdbx_seq_one_letter_code
_entity_poly.pdbx_strand_id
1 'polypeptide(L)'
;SDHGANRLGASALMQGLADGYFVLPSTINDYLARNPHTDTVDEAHPAVAEAVAETEDRINLLLSVDGDRTPDSFHREIGELMWEYCGMARTEDGLRKALARIPEIREEFWRRI
;
A
#
# COMPACT_ATOMS: atom_id res chain seq x y z
N SER A 1 5.29 10.52 -13.39
CA SER A 1 6.36 9.69 -12.80
C SER A 1 7.68 10.23 -13.32
N ASP A 2 8.46 10.86 -12.46
CA ASP A 2 9.71 11.54 -12.84
C ASP A 2 10.87 10.57 -13.08
N HIS A 3 10.63 9.28 -12.84
CA HIS A 3 11.64 8.24 -12.93
C HIS A 3 11.47 7.30 -14.14
N GLY A 4 10.34 7.38 -14.86
CA GLY A 4 10.04 6.42 -15.92
C GLY A 4 10.16 4.97 -15.43
N ALA A 5 10.79 4.12 -16.23
CA ALA A 5 11.01 2.70 -15.90
C ALA A 5 12.30 2.43 -15.10
N ASN A 6 13.20 3.42 -14.97
CA ASN A 6 14.46 3.26 -14.25
C ASN A 6 14.90 4.59 -13.63
N ARG A 7 15.01 4.61 -12.29
CA ARG A 7 15.43 5.79 -11.54
C ARG A 7 16.95 6.01 -11.65
N LEU A 8 17.39 7.26 -11.84
CA LEU A 8 18.80 7.63 -11.75
C LEU A 8 19.35 7.52 -10.31
N GLY A 9 20.65 7.23 -10.20
CA GLY A 9 21.35 7.22 -8.91
C GLY A 9 21.20 8.55 -8.18
N ALA A 10 21.02 8.51 -6.85
CA ALA A 10 20.77 9.66 -5.97
C ALA A 10 19.51 10.52 -6.24
N SER A 11 18.73 10.27 -7.30
CA SER A 11 17.63 11.18 -7.68
C SER A 11 16.40 11.12 -6.79
N ALA A 12 16.15 10.04 -6.02
CA ALA A 12 14.97 10.01 -5.12
C ALA A 12 15.07 10.96 -3.94
N LEU A 13 16.28 11.16 -3.37
CA LEU A 13 16.45 12.12 -2.28
C LEU A 13 16.27 13.56 -2.81
N MET A 14 16.79 13.83 -4.00
CA MET A 14 16.56 15.09 -4.70
C MET A 14 15.09 15.30 -5.04
N GLN A 15 14.36 14.25 -5.45
CA GLN A 15 12.94 14.33 -5.67
C GLN A 15 12.19 14.62 -4.37
N GLY A 16 12.48 13.91 -3.28
CA GLY A 16 11.85 14.19 -1.99
C GLY A 16 12.05 15.63 -1.53
N LEU A 17 13.25 16.19 -1.75
CA LEU A 17 13.54 17.61 -1.51
C LEU A 17 12.74 18.53 -2.45
N ALA A 18 12.73 18.24 -3.75
CA ALA A 18 12.05 19.07 -4.73
C ALA A 18 10.52 19.07 -4.54
N ASP A 19 9.93 17.91 -4.29
CA ASP A 19 8.50 17.74 -3.98
C ASP A 19 8.16 18.54 -2.72
N GLY A 20 8.96 18.39 -1.66
CA GLY A 20 8.76 19.10 -0.40
C GLY A 20 8.91 20.62 -0.53
N TYR A 21 9.87 21.10 -1.31
CA TYR A 21 10.21 22.52 -1.37
C TYR A 21 9.46 23.30 -2.46
N PHE A 22 9.14 22.67 -3.61
CA PHE A 22 8.52 23.34 -4.75
C PHE A 22 7.07 22.91 -4.99
N VAL A 23 6.74 21.63 -4.75
CA VAL A 23 5.39 21.11 -5.02
C VAL A 23 4.47 21.34 -3.84
N LEU A 24 4.86 20.97 -2.61
CA LEU A 24 3.98 21.13 -1.45
C LEU A 24 3.54 22.59 -1.22
N PRO A 25 4.41 23.62 -1.29
CA PRO A 25 3.97 24.99 -1.01
C PRO A 25 3.02 25.54 -2.06
N SER A 26 3.11 25.08 -3.32
CA SER A 26 2.23 25.53 -4.39
C SER A 26 0.90 24.77 -4.43
N THR A 27 0.81 23.61 -3.80
CA THR A 27 -0.39 22.75 -3.83
C THR A 27 -1.16 22.74 -2.52
N ILE A 28 -0.47 22.60 -1.37
CA ILE A 28 -1.12 22.51 -0.06
C ILE A 28 -1.50 23.89 0.47
N ASN A 29 -0.63 24.90 0.36
CA ASN A 29 -0.91 26.20 0.99
C ASN A 29 -2.14 26.89 0.39
N ASP A 30 -2.30 26.89 -0.94
CA ASP A 30 -3.48 27.46 -1.60
C ASP A 30 -4.75 26.68 -1.21
N TYR A 31 -4.67 25.34 -1.16
CA TYR A 31 -5.78 24.51 -0.72
C TYR A 31 -6.20 24.82 0.72
N LEU A 32 -5.26 24.84 1.67
CA LEU A 32 -5.54 25.12 3.08
C LEU A 32 -6.01 26.57 3.30
N ALA A 33 -5.47 27.54 2.57
CA ALA A 33 -5.91 28.94 2.65
C ALA A 33 -7.37 29.11 2.18
N ARG A 34 -7.80 28.34 1.16
CA ARG A 34 -9.18 28.33 0.66
C ARG A 34 -10.12 27.42 1.47
N ASN A 35 -9.56 26.44 2.20
CA ASN A 35 -10.29 25.50 3.04
C ASN A 35 -9.72 25.57 4.47
N PRO A 36 -10.01 26.63 5.24
CA PRO A 36 -9.41 26.83 6.56
C PRO A 36 -9.85 25.82 7.62
N HIS A 37 -10.70 24.84 7.26
CA HIS A 37 -11.21 23.77 8.13
C HIS A 37 -11.64 24.29 9.51
N THR A 38 -12.51 25.30 9.52
CA THR A 38 -12.97 25.98 10.74
C THR A 38 -13.94 25.14 11.57
N ASP A 39 -14.61 24.18 10.93
CA ASP A 39 -15.51 23.26 11.60
C ASP A 39 -14.70 22.08 12.14
N THR A 40 -14.87 21.79 13.43
CA THR A 40 -14.27 20.62 14.05
C THR A 40 -14.92 19.35 13.51
N VAL A 41 -14.10 18.45 12.97
CA VAL A 41 -14.52 17.08 12.66
C VAL A 41 -14.40 16.26 13.95
N ASP A 42 -15.52 15.86 14.53
CA ASP A 42 -15.57 15.02 15.72
C ASP A 42 -15.69 13.53 15.37
N GLU A 43 -15.68 12.68 16.38
CA GLU A 43 -15.81 11.23 16.26
C GLU A 43 -17.15 10.77 15.67
N ALA A 44 -18.19 11.61 15.74
CA ALA A 44 -19.51 11.30 15.21
C ALA A 44 -19.64 11.61 13.71
N HIS A 45 -18.64 12.29 13.13
CA HIS A 45 -18.64 12.58 11.70
C HIS A 45 -18.70 11.27 10.89
N PRO A 46 -19.62 11.14 9.90
CA PRO A 46 -19.85 9.87 9.21
C PRO A 46 -18.58 9.22 8.63
N ALA A 47 -17.70 10.02 8.02
CA ALA A 47 -16.43 9.51 7.47
C ALA A 47 -15.44 9.02 8.55
N VAL A 48 -15.49 9.58 9.76
CA VAL A 48 -14.66 9.11 10.89
C VAL A 48 -15.22 7.80 11.41
N ALA A 49 -16.52 7.74 11.68
CA ALA A 49 -17.19 6.54 12.14
C ALA A 49 -17.04 5.37 11.15
N GLU A 50 -17.15 5.63 9.85
CA GLU A 50 -16.91 4.66 8.78
C GLU A 50 -15.48 4.11 8.80
N ALA A 51 -14.47 4.99 8.85
CA ALA A 51 -13.06 4.59 8.87
C ALA A 51 -12.69 3.79 10.14
N VAL A 52 -13.26 4.17 11.29
CA VAL A 52 -13.09 3.42 12.54
C VAL A 52 -13.71 2.03 12.41
N ALA A 53 -14.97 1.95 11.98
CA ALA A 53 -15.67 0.69 11.81
C ALA A 53 -14.95 -0.25 10.82
N GLU A 54 -14.52 0.25 9.65
CA GLU A 54 -13.75 -0.54 8.67
C GLU A 54 -12.45 -1.08 9.28
N THR A 55 -11.76 -0.26 10.07
CA THR A 55 -10.50 -0.65 10.70
C THR A 55 -10.72 -1.72 11.77
N GLU A 56 -11.73 -1.53 12.63
CA GLU A 56 -12.11 -2.48 13.66
C GLU A 56 -12.57 -3.80 13.06
N ASP A 57 -13.42 -3.77 12.03
CA ASP A 57 -13.88 -4.96 11.32
C ASP A 57 -12.71 -5.73 10.70
N ARG A 58 -11.74 -5.03 10.09
CA ARG A 58 -10.56 -5.68 9.52
C ARG A 58 -9.67 -6.30 10.58
N ILE A 59 -9.48 -5.64 11.72
CA ILE A 59 -8.71 -6.20 12.85
C ILE A 59 -9.43 -7.41 13.42
N ASN A 60 -10.73 -7.31 13.66
CA ASN A 60 -11.55 -8.40 14.17
C ASN A 60 -11.55 -9.59 13.23
N LEU A 61 -11.66 -9.37 11.91
CA LEU A 61 -11.52 -10.41 10.91
C LEU A 61 -10.19 -11.14 11.07
N LEU A 62 -9.06 -10.41 11.07
CA LEU A 62 -7.72 -10.99 11.20
C LEU A 62 -7.54 -11.78 12.51
N LEU A 63 -8.10 -11.30 13.63
CA LEU A 63 -8.01 -11.98 14.92
C LEU A 63 -8.95 -13.18 15.05
N SER A 64 -10.00 -13.24 14.22
CA SER A 64 -11.01 -14.30 14.25
C SER A 64 -10.66 -15.52 13.41
N VAL A 65 -9.68 -15.40 12.51
CA VAL A 65 -9.22 -16.53 11.69
C VAL A 65 -8.45 -17.49 12.60
N ASP A 66 -8.94 -18.73 12.72
CA ASP A 66 -8.23 -19.82 13.40
C ASP A 66 -7.34 -20.55 12.38
N GLY A 67 -6.40 -19.80 11.82
CA GLY A 67 -5.54 -20.26 10.74
C GLY A 67 -4.36 -21.11 11.20
N ASP A 68 -3.73 -21.76 10.23
CA ASP A 68 -2.58 -22.64 10.45
C ASP A 68 -1.25 -22.05 9.93
N ARG A 69 -1.26 -20.79 9.47
CA ARG A 69 -0.09 -20.10 8.90
C ARG A 69 0.11 -18.74 9.54
N THR A 70 1.36 -18.33 9.70
CA THR A 70 1.70 -17.02 10.26
C THR A 70 1.76 -15.92 9.19
N PRO A 71 1.63 -14.63 9.58
CA PRO A 71 1.87 -13.51 8.66
C PRO A 71 3.25 -13.56 7.99
N ASP A 72 4.28 -13.97 8.74
CA ASP A 72 5.65 -14.14 8.25
C ASP A 72 5.76 -15.26 7.19
N SER A 73 4.98 -16.34 7.33
CA SER A 73 4.89 -17.41 6.31
C SER A 73 4.38 -16.86 4.97
N PHE A 74 3.32 -16.06 4.99
CA PHE A 74 2.78 -15.43 3.76
C PHE A 74 3.75 -14.39 3.18
N HIS A 75 4.37 -13.57 4.03
CA HIS A 75 5.36 -12.58 3.60
C HIS A 75 6.56 -13.23 2.89
N ARG A 76 7.07 -14.35 3.41
CA ARG A 76 8.14 -15.11 2.74
C ARG A 76 7.69 -15.69 1.42
N GLU A 77 6.53 -16.36 1.37
CA GLU A 77 6.05 -17.00 0.15
C GLU A 77 5.85 -15.99 -0.99
N ILE A 78 5.19 -14.85 -0.73
CA ILE A 78 5.01 -13.83 -1.75
C ILE A 78 6.35 -13.18 -2.14
N GLY A 79 7.25 -13.00 -1.17
CA GLY A 79 8.61 -12.48 -1.41
C GLY A 79 9.41 -13.39 -2.34
N GLU A 80 9.40 -14.70 -2.09
CA GLU A 80 10.05 -15.72 -2.92
C GLU A 80 9.46 -15.77 -4.33
N LEU A 81 8.12 -15.75 -4.45
CA LEU A 81 7.43 -15.72 -5.74
C LEU A 81 7.85 -14.49 -6.58
N MET A 82 7.89 -13.31 -5.95
CA MET A 82 8.27 -12.06 -6.60
C MET A 82 9.76 -12.04 -6.96
N TRP A 83 10.62 -12.58 -6.10
CA TRP A 83 12.04 -12.70 -6.37
C TRP A 83 12.32 -13.58 -7.59
N GLU A 84 11.65 -14.74 -7.67
CA GLU A 84 11.86 -15.74 -8.72
C GLU A 84 11.31 -15.27 -10.08
N TYR A 85 10.10 -14.71 -10.13
CA TYR A 85 9.40 -14.44 -11.40
C TYR A 85 9.34 -12.97 -11.80
N CYS A 86 9.56 -12.05 -10.86
CA CYS A 86 9.46 -10.60 -11.08
C CYS A 86 10.79 -9.86 -10.82
N GLY A 87 11.91 -10.59 -10.81
CA GLY A 87 13.26 -10.04 -10.67
C GLY A 87 13.76 -9.30 -11.92
N MET A 88 15.09 -9.19 -12.05
CA MET A 88 15.74 -8.44 -13.15
C MET A 88 15.39 -9.03 -14.53
N ALA A 89 15.55 -10.35 -14.66
CA ALA A 89 15.18 -11.10 -15.85
C ALA A 89 13.75 -11.63 -15.69
N ARG A 90 12.94 -11.50 -16.75
CA ARG A 90 11.52 -11.88 -16.74
C ARG A 90 11.18 -12.58 -18.04
N THR A 91 10.32 -13.58 -17.95
CA THR A 91 9.72 -14.27 -19.10
C THR A 91 8.21 -14.17 -19.01
N GLU A 92 7.53 -14.25 -20.15
CA GLU A 92 6.06 -14.22 -20.18
C GLU A 92 5.46 -15.34 -19.31
N ASP A 93 5.95 -16.58 -19.47
CA ASP A 93 5.45 -17.73 -18.72
C ASP A 93 5.64 -17.56 -17.21
N GLY A 94 6.81 -17.06 -16.78
CA GLY A 94 7.08 -16.79 -15.36
C GLY A 94 6.15 -15.73 -14.78
N LEU A 95 5.95 -14.63 -15.49
CA LEU A 95 5.04 -13.56 -15.07
C LEU A 95 3.58 -14.04 -15.03
N ARG A 96 3.15 -14.86 -16.00
CA ARG A 96 1.80 -15.46 -16.01
C ARG A 96 1.60 -16.40 -14.81
N LYS A 97 2.63 -17.16 -14.43
CA LYS A 97 2.61 -18.01 -13.24
C LYS A 97 2.48 -17.19 -11.95
N ALA A 98 3.29 -16.13 -11.79
CA ALA A 98 3.18 -15.24 -10.64
C ALA A 98 1.81 -14.55 -10.57
N LEU A 99 1.30 -14.07 -11.71
CA LEU A 99 0.00 -13.40 -11.80
C LEU A 99 -1.16 -14.33 -11.38
N ALA A 100 -1.07 -15.63 -11.66
CA ALA A 100 -2.05 -16.61 -11.22
C ALA A 100 -1.92 -16.93 -9.71
N ARG A 101 -0.69 -17.05 -9.19
CA ARG A 101 -0.45 -17.45 -7.79
C ARG A 101 -0.73 -16.33 -6.78
N ILE A 102 -0.51 -15.06 -7.11
CA ILE A 102 -0.72 -13.93 -6.17
C ILE A 102 -2.17 -13.87 -5.64
N PRO A 103 -3.23 -13.96 -6.48
CA PRO A 103 -4.61 -14.03 -5.99
C PRO A 103 -4.87 -15.21 -5.06
N GLU A 104 -4.30 -16.38 -5.35
CA GLU A 104 -4.45 -17.59 -4.51
C GLU A 104 -3.81 -17.36 -3.13
N ILE A 105 -2.58 -16.83 -3.08
CA ILE A 105 -1.91 -16.48 -1.81
C ILE A 105 -2.76 -15.49 -1.01
N ARG A 106 -3.36 -14.49 -1.67
CA ARG A 106 -4.25 -13.51 -1.03
C ARG A 106 -5.51 -14.18 -0.47
N GLU A 107 -6.12 -15.11 -1.18
CA GLU A 107 -7.29 -15.86 -0.70
C GLU A 107 -6.93 -16.84 0.43
N GLU A 108 -5.74 -17.42 0.40
CA GLU A 108 -5.21 -18.25 1.50
C GLU A 108 -4.96 -17.40 2.74
N PHE A 109 -4.38 -16.20 2.60
CA PHE A 109 -4.14 -15.26 3.69
C PHE A 109 -5.41 -15.00 4.50
N TRP A 110 -6.51 -14.64 3.84
CA TRP A 110 -7.77 -14.34 4.54
C TRP A 110 -8.46 -15.56 5.16
N ARG A 111 -8.03 -16.78 4.84
CA ARG A 111 -8.61 -18.02 5.37
C ARG A 111 -7.73 -18.73 6.39
N ARG A 112 -6.42 -18.46 6.40
CA ARG A 112 -5.41 -19.30 7.07
C ARG A 112 -4.37 -18.52 7.87
N ILE A 113 -4.46 -17.19 7.95
CA ILE A 113 -3.60 -16.38 8.82
C ILE A 113 -3.84 -16.64 10.31
#